data_AF-A0A2M8C843-F1
#
_entry.id   AF-A0A2M8C843-F1
#
_cell.length_a   1.000
_cell.length_b   1.000
_cell.length_c   1.000
_cell.angle_alpha   90.00
_cell.angle_beta   90.00
_cell.angle_gamma   90.00
#
_symmetry.space_group_name_H-M   'P 1'
#
loop_
_entity.id
_entity.type
_entity.pdbx_description
1 polymer ?
#
loop_
_entity_poly.entity_id
_entity_poly.type
_entity_poly.pdbx_seq_one_letter_code
_entity_poly.pdbx_strand_id
1 'polypeptide(L)'
;MGKYDKNDAVLFDDGYDRNERKTVFKTLGNTMIPTWWNTCKSVYEKQQISATFKTYTGIGHETNKEVFTDVCAFFKNIIERYDE
;
A
#
# COMPACT_ATOMS: atom_id res chain seq x y z
N MET A 1 -5.29 1.39 -0.69
CA MET A 1 -5.15 1.35 0.78
C MET A 1 -6.36 1.99 1.44
N GLY A 2 -6.92 1.40 2.50
CA GLY A 2 -7.99 2.04 3.26
C GLY A 2 -7.47 3.26 4.03
N LYS A 3 -8.21 4.38 4.02
CA LYS A 3 -7.81 5.61 4.72
C LYS A 3 -7.70 5.42 6.24
N TYR A 4 -8.46 4.48 6.78
CA TYR A 4 -8.51 4.18 8.21
C TYR A 4 -7.71 2.93 8.57
N ASP A 5 -6.88 2.43 7.66
CA ASP A 5 -6.00 1.30 7.94
C ASP A 5 -4.94 1.72 8.97
N LYS A 6 -5.10 1.19 10.18
CA LYS A 6 -4.17 1.32 11.31
C LYS A 6 -3.45 0.01 11.60
N ASN A 7 -3.70 -1.04 10.82
CA ASN A 7 -3.13 -2.35 11.04
C ASN A 7 -1.64 -2.32 10.69
N ASP A 8 -0.81 -2.78 11.62
CA ASP A 8 0.62 -2.94 11.41
C ASP A 8 0.94 -4.42 11.62
N ALA A 9 1.11 -5.15 10.51
CA ALA A 9 1.45 -6.56 10.51
C ALA A 9 2.83 -6.86 11.14
N VAL A 10 3.64 -5.83 11.39
CA VAL A 10 5.01 -5.96 11.89
C VAL A 10 5.05 -5.96 13.42
N LEU A 11 3.95 -5.64 14.09
CA LEU A 11 3.88 -5.68 15.55
C LEU A 11 3.97 -7.09 16.14
N PHE A 12 3.57 -8.10 15.37
CA PHE A 12 3.48 -9.48 15.82
C PHE A 12 4.68 -10.30 15.31
N ASP A 13 5.01 -11.38 16.03
CA ASP A 13 6.15 -12.28 15.75
C ASP A 13 5.83 -13.34 14.68
N ASP A 14 4.71 -13.20 13.97
CA ASP A 14 4.25 -14.12 12.93
C ASP A 14 4.78 -13.76 11.53
N GLY A 15 5.16 -12.49 11.32
CA GLY A 15 5.70 -12.01 10.04
C GLY A 15 7.17 -11.61 10.05
N TYR A 16 7.72 -11.22 11.21
CA TYR A 16 9.08 -10.65 11.31
C TYR A 16 9.74 -11.04 12.62
N ASP A 17 11.03 -11.36 12.57
CA ASP A 17 11.82 -11.49 13.79
C ASP A 17 12.09 -10.11 14.44
N ARG A 18 12.67 -10.13 15.65
CA ARG A 18 12.96 -8.89 16.40
C ARG A 18 13.90 -7.94 15.67
N ASN A 19 14.89 -8.44 14.93
CA ASN A 19 15.86 -7.61 14.21
C ASN A 19 15.25 -7.02 12.93
N GLU A 20 14.45 -7.80 12.22
CA GLU A 20 13.71 -7.36 11.05
C GLU A 20 12.67 -6.30 11.42
N ARG A 21 11.88 -6.54 12.48
CA ARG A 21 10.93 -5.55 13.04
C ARG A 21 11.61 -4.22 13.35
N LYS A 22 12.75 -4.26 14.04
CA LYS A 22 13.53 -3.03 14.34
C LYS A 22 13.96 -2.31 13.07
N THR A 23 14.37 -3.06 12.05
CA THR A 23 14.78 -2.50 10.76
C THR A 23 13.60 -1.85 10.04
N VAL A 24 12.44 -2.50 10.01
CA VAL A 24 11.21 -1.94 9.44
C VAL A 24 10.83 -0.66 10.17
N PHE A 25 10.77 -0.69 11.50
CA PHE A 25 10.40 0.48 12.31
C PHE A 25 11.35 1.66 12.15
N LYS A 26 12.65 1.39 12.06
CA LYS A 26 13.65 2.42 11.78
C LYS A 26 13.51 3.02 10.39
N THR A 27 13.10 2.23 9.40
CA THR A 27 13.11 2.63 7.98
C THR A 27 11.79 3.28 7.56
N LEU A 28 10.65 2.73 8.00
CA LEU A 28 9.32 3.14 7.55
C LEU A 28 8.54 3.90 8.64
N GLY A 29 8.91 3.77 9.92
CA GLY A 29 8.17 4.29 11.09
C GLY A 29 7.37 3.20 11.80
N ASN A 30 6.37 3.55 12.62
CA ASN A 30 5.58 2.57 13.39
C ASN A 30 4.06 2.60 13.07
N THR A 31 3.67 3.15 11.92
CA THR A 31 2.25 3.37 11.62
C THR A 31 1.99 3.30 10.12
N MET A 32 1.05 2.44 9.73
CA MET A 32 0.68 2.20 8.32
C MET A 32 0.22 3.49 7.61
N ILE A 33 -0.87 4.11 8.07
CA ILE A 33 -1.35 5.42 7.59
C ILE A 33 -1.15 6.48 8.67
N PRO A 34 -0.57 7.66 8.36
CA PRO A 34 -0.09 8.09 7.04
C PRO A 34 1.38 7.70 6.76
N THR A 35 2.14 7.29 7.78
CA THR A 35 3.62 7.32 7.74
C THR A 35 4.21 6.35 6.72
N TRP A 36 3.93 5.05 6.84
CA TRP A 36 4.50 4.04 5.94
C TRP A 36 4.00 4.27 4.52
N TRP A 37 2.70 4.50 4.37
CA TRP A 37 2.08 4.71 3.07
C TRP A 37 2.72 5.87 2.31
N ASN A 38 2.95 7.00 2.98
CA ASN A 38 3.61 8.15 2.37
C ASN A 38 5.10 7.90 2.11
N THR A 39 5.78 7.16 2.99
CA THR A 39 7.19 6.77 2.78
C THR A 39 7.31 5.92 1.52
N CYS A 40 6.48 4.89 1.37
CA CYS A 40 6.44 4.04 0.18
C CYS A 40 6.16 4.84 -1.10
N LYS A 41 5.15 5.73 -1.09
CA LYS A 41 4.87 6.65 -2.21
C LYS A 41 6.11 7.43 -2.62
N SER A 42 6.79 8.04 -1.65
CA SER A 42 7.96 8.87 -1.91
C SER A 42 9.11 8.09 -2.54
N VAL A 43 9.26 6.79 -2.21
CA VAL A 43 10.29 5.93 -2.82
C VAL A 43 9.96 5.69 -4.29
N TYR A 44 8.71 5.35 -4.61
CA TYR A 44 8.29 5.11 -6.00
C TYR A 44 8.41 6.39 -6.84
N GLU A 45 8.00 7.54 -6.29
CA GLU A 45 8.13 8.85 -6.93
C GLU A 45 9.61 9.20 -7.22
N LYS A 46 10.50 9.02 -6.24
CA LYS A 46 11.94 9.28 -6.40
C LYS A 46 12.60 8.38 -7.45
N GLN A 47 12.13 7.14 -7.57
CA GLN A 47 12.63 6.17 -8.54
C GLN A 47 11.92 6.27 -9.90
N GLN A 48 11.01 7.25 -10.07
CA GLN A 48 10.24 7.47 -11.30
C GLN A 48 9.50 6.21 -11.77
N ILE A 49 9.03 5.39 -10.82
CA ILE A 49 8.30 4.16 -11.12
C ILE A 49 6.88 4.53 -11.50
N SER A 50 6.41 4.01 -12.64
CA SER A 50 5.01 4.11 -13.05
C SER A 50 4.14 3.26 -12.13
N ALA A 51 3.57 3.89 -11.09
CA ALA A 51 2.70 3.24 -10.11
C ALA A 51 1.52 4.13 -9.73
N THR A 52 0.38 3.50 -9.46
CA THR A 52 -0.83 4.18 -9.01
C THR A 52 -1.03 3.99 -7.52
N PHE A 53 -1.03 5.08 -6.76
CA PHE A 53 -1.33 5.06 -5.33
C PHE A 53 -2.72 5.62 -5.05
N LYS A 54 -3.67 4.76 -4.64
CA LYS A 54 -5.04 5.15 -4.28
C LYS A 54 -5.34 4.87 -2.80
N THR A 55 -5.92 5.87 -2.14
CA THR A 55 -6.43 5.76 -0.77
C THR A 55 -7.96 5.87 -0.79
N TYR A 56 -8.66 4.96 -0.13
CA TYR A 56 -10.12 4.90 -0.11
C TYR A 56 -10.70 5.45 1.19
N THR A 57 -11.53 6.48 1.11
CA THR A 57 -12.22 7.05 2.28
C THR A 57 -13.30 6.09 2.76
N GLY A 58 -13.49 5.96 4.08
CA GLY A 58 -14.50 5.04 4.61
C GLY A 58 -13.98 3.62 4.89
N ILE A 59 -12.79 3.27 4.41
CA ILE A 59 -12.27 1.89 4.44
C ILE A 59 -11.10 1.77 5.43
N GLY A 60 -11.12 0.74 6.26
CA GLY A 60 -10.03 0.34 7.16
C GLY A 60 -9.11 -0.73 6.54
N HIS A 61 -8.77 -1.76 7.32
CA HIS A 61 -8.01 -2.93 6.83
C HIS A 61 -8.94 -3.96 6.18
N GLU A 62 -9.63 -3.54 5.12
CA GLU A 62 -10.63 -4.34 4.42
C GLU A 62 -10.76 -3.90 2.96
N THR A 63 -11.67 -4.54 2.21
CA THR A 63 -11.96 -4.22 0.81
C THR A 63 -13.47 -4.05 0.60
N ASN A 64 -13.85 -3.36 -0.48
CA ASN A 64 -15.25 -3.23 -0.89
C ASN A 64 -15.37 -3.26 -2.42
N LYS A 65 -16.61 -3.11 -2.92
CA LYS A 65 -16.89 -3.12 -4.36
C LYS A 65 -16.11 -2.05 -5.14
N GLU A 66 -15.92 -0.85 -4.58
CA GLU A 66 -15.17 0.24 -5.23
C GLU A 66 -13.72 -0.17 -5.48
N VAL A 67 -13.06 -0.77 -4.47
CA VAL A 67 -11.69 -1.27 -4.60
C VAL A 67 -11.59 -2.33 -5.70
N PHE A 68 -12.53 -3.30 -5.73
CA PHE A 68 -12.53 -4.32 -6.78
C PHE A 68 -12.76 -3.72 -8.17
N THR A 69 -13.69 -2.78 -8.31
CA THR A 69 -13.97 -2.11 -9.59
C THR A 69 -12.73 -1.38 -10.11
N ASP A 70 -12.00 -0.67 -9.27
CA ASP A 70 -10.77 0.02 -9.67
C ASP A 70 -9.67 -0.94 -10.12
N VAL A 71 -9.48 -2.06 -9.40
CA VAL A 71 -8.48 -3.06 -9.76
C VAL A 71 -8.81 -3.69 -11.11
N CYS A 72 -10.07 -4.03 -11.35
CA CYS A 72 -10.52 -4.54 -12.65
C CYS A 72 -10.30 -3.51 -13.77
N ALA A 73 -10.63 -2.23 -13.52
CA ALA A 73 -10.42 -1.15 -14.48
C ALA A 73 -8.92 -0.95 -14.79
N PHE A 74 -8.06 -1.03 -13.78
CA PHE A 74 -6.60 -0.94 -13.96
C PHE A 74 -6.08 -2.02 -14.91
N PHE A 75 -6.42 -3.30 -14.67
CA PHE A 75 -5.98 -4.39 -15.53
C PHE A 75 -6.57 -4.31 -16.93
N LYS A 76 -7.86 -3.97 -17.06
CA LYS A 76 -8.50 -3.78 -18.37
C LYS A 76 -7.77 -2.73 -19.20
N ASN A 77 -7.46 -1.57 -18.61
CA ASN A 77 -6.72 -0.50 -19.29
C ASN A 77 -5.30 -0.93 -19.71
N ILE A 78 -4.64 -1.82 -18.95
CA ILE A 78 -3.31 -2.34 -19.31
C ILE A 78 -3.42 -3.29 -20.50
N ILE A 79 -4.41 -4.19 -20.49
CA ILE A 79 -4.64 -5.16 -21.56
C ILE A 79 -4.97 -4.42 -22.87
N GLU A 80 -5.90 -3.46 -22.82
CA GLU A 80 -6.29 -2.67 -24.00
C GLU A 80 -5.11 -1.90 -24.61
N ARG A 81 -4.22 -1.33 -23.79
CA ARG A 81 -2.99 -0.65 -24.26
C ARG A 81 -1.94 -1.59 -24.85
N TYR A 82 -1.99 -2.88 -24.52
CA TYR A 82 -1.05 -3.86 -25.05
C TYR A 82 -1.48 -4.37 -26.43
N ASP A 83 -2.79 -4.32 -26.71
CA ASP A 83 -3.37 -4.72 -27.99
C ASP A 83 -3.32 -3.62 -29.07
N GLU A 84 -2.91 -2.39 -28.70
CA GLU A 84 -2.65 -1.23 -29.58
C GLU A 84 -1.20 -1.16 -30.08
#